data_AF-A0A673ARM1-F1
#
_entry.id   AF-A0A673ARM1-F1
#
_cell.length_a   1.000
_cell.length_b   1.000
_cell.length_c   1.000
_cell.angle_alpha   90.00
_cell.angle_beta   90.00
_cell.angle_gamma   90.00
#
_symmetry.space_group_name_H-M   'P 1'
#
loop_
_entity.id
_entity.type
_entity.pdbx_description
1 polymer ?
#
loop_
_entity_poly.entity_id
_entity_poly.type
_entity_poly.pdbx_seq_one_letter_code
_entity_poly.pdbx_strand_id
1 'polypeptide(L)'
;MPESCAAWGCKNRRTVQSRSRGITFHKFPKDKKLRRQWEVALRRRGFSASRSSVLCSDHFRPEDFDRTGQTVRLRDRVRPTVFSFSTHLHRLLKNRTTETSRRAAEPPGPDRLRPTEPTEPTQNHDHSYALPSSPSDLKLRLTEALARVESLEKEVRNVKDRERRAKKVVHELLEDLKNIQPAPADGGKTPSPFT
;
A
#
# COMPACT_ATOMS: atom_id res chain seq x y z
N MET A 1 25.90 23.80 -14.42
CA MET A 1 25.32 22.43 -14.52
C MET A 1 23.82 22.58 -14.77
N PRO A 2 23.23 22.00 -15.83
CA PRO A 2 21.80 22.11 -16.08
C PRO A 2 21.03 21.40 -14.97
N GLU A 3 20.17 22.15 -14.27
CA GLU A 3 19.30 21.60 -13.24
C GLU A 3 18.24 20.69 -13.91
N SER A 4 18.25 19.41 -13.59
CA SER A 4 17.24 18.44 -14.01
C SER A 4 16.19 18.24 -12.94
N CYS A 5 14.96 17.93 -13.36
CA CYS A 5 13.90 17.60 -12.42
C CYS A 5 14.26 16.33 -11.64
N ALA A 6 14.13 16.39 -10.31
CA ALA A 6 14.36 15.25 -9.42
C ALA A 6 13.23 14.21 -9.42
N ALA A 7 12.09 14.52 -10.05
CA ALA A 7 10.94 13.63 -10.15
C ALA A 7 11.25 12.35 -10.92
N TRP A 8 10.77 11.24 -10.37
CA TRP A 8 10.95 9.94 -11.00
C TRP A 8 10.26 9.89 -12.36
N GLY A 9 11.01 9.49 -13.39
CA GLY A 9 10.53 9.43 -14.77
C GLY A 9 10.40 10.79 -15.49
N CYS A 10 10.72 11.90 -14.81
CA CYS A 10 10.65 13.22 -15.42
C CYS A 10 11.91 13.53 -16.25
N LYS A 11 11.72 13.90 -17.52
CA LYS A 11 12.81 14.26 -18.44
C LYS A 11 13.03 15.77 -18.56
N ASN A 12 12.26 16.58 -17.82
CA ASN A 12 12.36 18.03 -17.87
C ASN A 12 13.73 18.50 -17.31
N ARG A 13 14.46 19.26 -18.12
CA ARG A 13 15.73 19.91 -17.77
C ARG A 13 15.61 21.40 -18.00
N ARG A 14 16.31 22.22 -17.21
CA ARG A 14 16.31 23.67 -17.36
C ARG A 14 17.00 24.08 -18.67
N THR A 15 16.23 24.19 -19.74
CA THR A 15 16.65 24.57 -21.11
C THR A 15 15.74 25.66 -21.68
N VAL A 16 16.15 26.32 -22.76
CA VAL A 16 15.32 27.32 -23.47
C VAL A 16 13.98 26.71 -23.91
N GLN A 17 13.98 25.46 -24.37
CA GLN A 17 12.76 24.72 -24.75
C GLN A 17 11.82 24.49 -23.56
N SER A 18 12.34 24.23 -22.36
CA SER A 18 11.49 24.09 -21.17
C SER A 18 10.81 25.42 -20.81
N ARG A 19 11.52 26.54 -21.01
CA ARG A 19 11.00 27.88 -20.74
C ARG A 19 9.94 28.29 -21.76
N SER A 20 10.11 27.96 -23.04
CA SER A 20 9.10 28.23 -24.07
C SER A 20 7.82 27.42 -23.85
N ARG A 21 7.92 26.24 -23.20
CA ARG A 21 6.78 25.44 -22.74
C ARG A 21 6.15 25.94 -21.43
N GLY A 22 6.66 27.03 -20.84
CA GLY A 22 6.17 27.57 -19.57
C GLY A 22 6.57 26.77 -18.33
N ILE A 23 7.55 25.86 -18.44
CA ILE A 23 7.98 25.02 -17.31
C ILE A 23 8.90 25.82 -16.40
N THR A 24 8.50 26.00 -15.14
CA THR A 24 9.31 26.62 -14.09
C THR A 24 9.94 25.57 -13.19
N PHE A 25 11.07 25.90 -12.55
CA PHE A 25 11.80 24.99 -11.66
C PHE A 25 11.83 25.55 -10.25
N HIS A 26 11.40 24.75 -9.29
CA HIS A 26 11.26 25.11 -7.89
C HIS A 26 12.22 24.30 -7.02
N LYS A 27 12.97 24.99 -6.17
CA LYS A 27 13.91 24.38 -5.21
C LYS A 27 13.15 23.76 -4.05
N PHE A 28 13.76 22.75 -3.43
CA PHE A 28 13.21 22.16 -2.23
C PHE A 28 13.14 23.19 -1.09
N PRO A 29 12.06 23.15 -0.28
CA PRO A 29 11.93 24.02 0.88
C PRO A 29 13.09 23.89 1.88
N LYS A 30 13.41 24.99 2.57
CA LYS A 30 14.39 24.97 3.68
C LYS A 30 13.85 24.26 4.92
N ASP A 31 12.52 24.31 5.12
CA ASP A 31 11.87 23.59 6.21
C ASP A 31 12.07 22.08 6.06
N LYS A 32 12.66 21.46 7.08
CA LYS A 32 12.94 20.02 7.14
C LYS A 32 11.66 19.19 7.03
N LYS A 33 10.54 19.63 7.62
CA LYS A 33 9.29 18.88 7.58
C LYS A 33 8.71 18.85 6.17
N LEU A 34 8.58 20.02 5.54
CA LEU A 34 8.06 20.12 4.18
C LEU A 34 8.99 19.46 3.14
N ARG A 35 10.31 19.59 3.32
CA ARG A 35 11.30 18.89 2.48
C ARG A 35 11.15 17.37 2.55
N ARG A 36 10.97 16.79 3.74
CA ARG A 36 10.71 15.35 3.89
C ARG A 36 9.42 14.95 3.19
N GLN A 37 8.37 15.76 3.25
CA GLN A 37 7.12 15.49 2.52
C GLN A 37 7.35 15.45 1.00
N TRP A 38 8.18 16.35 0.46
CA TRP A 38 8.54 16.32 -0.96
C TRP A 38 9.38 15.09 -1.32
N GLU A 39 10.36 14.72 -0.49
CA GLU A 39 11.18 13.52 -0.68
C GLU A 39 10.33 12.24 -0.69
N VAL A 40 9.38 12.12 0.23
CA VAL A 40 8.41 11.00 0.27
C VAL A 40 7.50 11.01 -0.96
N ALA A 41 7.04 12.19 -1.40
CA ALA A 41 6.16 12.32 -2.55
C ALA A 41 6.80 11.84 -3.86
N LEU A 42 8.13 11.90 -3.97
CA LEU A 42 8.88 11.38 -5.13
C LEU A 42 8.90 9.85 -5.21
N ARG A 43 8.49 9.15 -4.15
CA ARG A 43 8.39 7.68 -4.05
C ARG A 43 9.67 6.94 -4.45
N ARG A 44 10.83 7.57 -4.29
CA ARG A 44 12.14 7.00 -4.61
C ARG A 44 12.81 6.51 -3.32
N ARG A 45 13.03 5.19 -3.21
CA ARG A 45 13.72 4.60 -2.05
C ARG A 45 15.11 5.21 -1.90
N GLY A 46 15.43 5.68 -0.69
CA GLY A 46 16.73 6.26 -0.36
C GLY A 46 17.03 7.64 -0.99
N PHE A 47 16.04 8.30 -1.61
CA PHE A 47 16.27 9.65 -2.15
C PHE A 47 16.29 10.69 -1.05
N SER A 48 17.40 11.42 -0.96
CA SER A 48 17.51 12.65 -0.20
C SER A 48 17.69 13.81 -1.17
N ALA A 49 16.89 14.87 -1.01
CA ALA A 49 17.06 16.05 -1.84
C ALA A 49 18.42 16.69 -1.51
N SER A 50 19.14 17.20 -2.51
CA SER A 50 20.32 18.04 -2.32
C SER A 50 19.94 19.52 -2.47
N ARG A 51 20.87 20.45 -2.15
CA ARG A 51 20.68 21.90 -2.33
C ARG A 51 20.45 22.30 -3.80
N SER A 52 20.90 21.46 -4.73
CA SER A 52 20.73 21.60 -6.18
C SER A 52 19.51 20.85 -6.73
N SER A 53 18.81 20.07 -5.90
CA SER A 53 17.62 19.34 -6.35
C SER A 53 16.47 20.32 -6.60
N VAL A 54 15.79 20.14 -7.73
CA VAL A 54 14.64 20.95 -8.14
C VAL A 54 13.52 20.08 -8.68
N LEU A 55 12.29 20.56 -8.58
CA LEU A 55 11.11 19.99 -9.23
C LEU A 55 10.56 20.96 -10.26
N CYS A 56 10.05 20.44 -11.37
CA CYS A 56 9.41 21.26 -12.40
C CYS A 56 7.95 21.54 -12.03
N SER A 57 7.36 22.56 -12.65
CA SER A 57 5.98 23.00 -12.39
C SER A 57 4.92 21.93 -12.63
N ASP A 58 5.17 20.98 -13.54
CA ASP A 58 4.23 19.90 -13.88
C ASP A 58 3.86 19.00 -12.68
N HIS A 59 4.65 19.04 -11.60
CA HIS A 59 4.40 18.23 -10.40
C HIS A 59 3.52 18.91 -9.34
N PHE A 60 3.16 20.17 -9.57
CA PHE A 60 2.32 20.97 -8.69
C PHE A 60 1.03 21.32 -9.40
N ARG A 61 -0.04 21.56 -8.64
CA ARG A 61 -1.29 22.00 -9.24
C ARG A 61 -1.21 23.50 -9.56
N PRO A 62 -1.91 24.00 -10.58
CA PRO A 62 -1.89 25.42 -10.91
C PRO A 62 -2.33 26.33 -9.75
N GLU A 63 -3.17 25.83 -8.82
CA GLU A 63 -3.66 26.57 -7.65
C GLU A 63 -2.60 26.72 -6.55
N ASP A 64 -1.56 25.90 -6.59
CA ASP A 64 -0.46 25.91 -5.62
C ASP A 64 0.56 27.03 -5.88
N PHE A 65 0.43 27.72 -7.02
CA PHE A 65 1.33 28.79 -7.42
C PHE A 65 0.78 30.16 -7.03
N ASP A 66 1.58 30.90 -6.29
CA ASP A 66 1.37 32.32 -6.09
C ASP A 66 1.91 33.09 -7.28
N ARG A 67 0.97 33.66 -8.05
CA ARG A 67 1.24 34.56 -9.19
C ARG A 67 1.06 36.05 -8.83
N THR A 68 0.78 36.35 -7.58
CA THR A 68 0.48 37.71 -7.08
C THR A 68 1.68 38.66 -7.11
N GLY A 69 2.89 38.19 -7.48
CA GLY A 69 4.10 39.00 -7.55
C GLY A 69 4.91 38.79 -8.84
N GLN A 70 6.06 39.47 -8.93
CA GLN A 70 6.95 39.46 -10.11
C GLN A 70 7.63 38.10 -10.39
N THR A 71 7.57 37.16 -9.45
CA THR A 71 8.12 35.81 -9.59
C THR A 71 7.10 34.78 -9.15
N VAL A 72 6.90 33.74 -9.95
CA VAL A 72 6.04 32.60 -9.62
C VAL A 72 6.68 31.80 -8.48
N ARG A 73 6.01 31.72 -7.34
CA ARG A 73 6.45 30.96 -6.15
C ARG A 73 5.39 29.93 -5.79
N LEU A 74 5.81 28.87 -5.09
CA LEU A 74 4.86 27.92 -4.52
C LEU A 74 4.37 28.47 -3.19
N ARG A 75 3.08 28.30 -2.93
CA ARG A 75 2.46 28.62 -1.64
C ARG A 75 3.12 27.87 -0.49
N ASP A 76 3.03 28.46 0.70
CA ASP A 76 3.51 27.80 1.91
C ASP A 76 2.76 26.48 2.14
N ARG A 77 3.52 25.43 2.50
CA ARG A 77 3.03 24.06 2.77
C ARG A 77 2.54 23.26 1.57
N VAL A 78 2.75 23.73 0.34
CA VAL A 78 2.48 22.93 -0.85
C VAL A 78 3.47 21.76 -0.95
N ARG A 79 2.95 20.60 -1.35
CA ARG A 79 3.75 19.42 -1.72
C ARG A 79 3.42 18.99 -3.15
N PRO A 80 4.38 18.43 -3.91
CA PRO A 80 4.09 17.94 -5.25
C PRO A 80 3.09 16.78 -5.14
N THR A 81 1.93 16.92 -5.78
CA THR A 81 0.89 15.88 -5.79
C THR A 81 0.71 15.22 -7.15
N VAL A 82 1.22 15.85 -8.21
CA VAL A 82 1.00 15.41 -9.58
C VAL A 82 2.21 14.59 -10.03
N PHE A 83 2.08 13.28 -10.00
CA PHE A 83 3.10 12.38 -10.52
C PHE A 83 2.45 11.35 -11.42
N SER A 84 2.84 11.35 -12.70
CA SER A 84 2.53 10.27 -13.64
C SER A 84 3.50 9.12 -13.39
N PHE A 85 3.35 8.41 -12.26
CA PHE A 85 4.07 7.15 -12.07
C PHE A 85 3.59 6.18 -13.15
N SER A 86 4.50 5.69 -14.00
CA SER A 86 4.15 4.73 -15.04
C SER A 86 3.30 3.59 -14.47
N THR A 87 2.34 3.16 -15.28
CA THR A 87 1.23 2.23 -14.96
C THR A 87 1.65 0.92 -14.27
N HIS A 88 2.94 0.57 -14.28
CA HIS A 88 3.50 -0.54 -13.51
C HIS A 88 3.34 -0.39 -11.99
N LEU A 89 3.46 0.80 -11.42
CA LEU A 89 3.28 1.00 -9.97
C LEU A 89 1.79 1.07 -9.57
N HIS A 90 0.91 1.48 -10.49
CA HIS A 90 -0.54 1.41 -10.28
C HIS A 90 -1.04 -0.05 -10.26
N ARG A 91 -0.39 -0.95 -11.01
CA ARG A 91 -0.67 -2.40 -10.97
C ARG A 91 -0.19 -3.06 -9.66
N LEU A 92 0.82 -2.53 -8.97
CA LEU A 92 1.22 -3.08 -7.66
C LEU A 92 0.32 -2.62 -6.50
N LEU A 93 -0.28 -1.43 -6.62
CA LEU A 93 -1.15 -0.87 -5.57
C LEU A 93 -2.63 -1.27 -5.75
N LYS A 94 -3.14 -1.40 -6.98
CA LYS A 94 -4.54 -1.81 -7.22
C LYS A 94 -4.78 -3.32 -7.06
N ASN A 95 -3.73 -4.14 -7.00
CA ASN A 95 -3.86 -5.59 -7.11
C ASN A 95 -3.61 -6.34 -5.79
N ARG A 96 -3.37 -5.63 -4.67
CA ARG A 96 -3.09 -6.27 -3.37
C ARG A 96 -4.30 -6.35 -2.44
N THR A 97 -5.51 -6.16 -2.93
CA THR A 97 -6.68 -6.74 -2.27
C THR A 97 -6.73 -8.21 -2.68
N THR A 98 -6.16 -9.08 -1.84
CA THR A 98 -6.47 -10.51 -1.93
C THR A 98 -7.97 -10.70 -1.66
N GLU A 99 -8.58 -11.73 -2.23
CA GLU A 99 -9.97 -12.11 -1.92
C GLU A 99 -10.22 -12.17 -0.40
N THR A 100 -9.23 -12.62 0.36
CA THR A 100 -9.23 -12.62 1.83
C THR A 100 -9.35 -11.21 2.43
N SER A 101 -8.70 -10.19 1.85
CA SER A 101 -8.80 -8.79 2.29
C SER A 101 -10.16 -8.17 1.96
N ARG A 102 -10.80 -8.59 0.86
CA ARG A 102 -12.17 -8.17 0.52
C ARG A 102 -13.18 -8.76 1.51
N ARG A 103 -13.08 -10.07 1.81
CA ARG A 103 -13.96 -10.74 2.79
C ARG A 103 -13.86 -10.18 4.20
N ALA A 104 -12.69 -9.70 4.62
CA ALA A 104 -12.51 -9.08 5.93
C ALA A 104 -13.08 -7.65 6.04
N ALA A 105 -13.38 -6.99 4.91
CA ALA A 105 -13.93 -5.64 4.87
C ALA A 105 -15.46 -5.62 4.64
N GLU A 106 -16.05 -6.76 4.33
CA GLU A 106 -17.50 -6.93 4.30
C GLU A 106 -18.03 -6.94 5.74
N PRO A 107 -18.94 -6.01 6.12
CA PRO A 107 -19.69 -6.14 7.36
C PRO A 107 -20.44 -7.48 7.35
N PRO A 108 -20.64 -8.16 8.50
CA PRO A 108 -21.60 -9.25 8.56
C PRO A 108 -22.97 -8.67 8.19
N GLY A 109 -23.40 -8.94 6.95
CA GLY A 109 -24.70 -8.51 6.46
C GLY A 109 -25.80 -9.06 7.38
N PRO A 110 -26.91 -8.33 7.57
CA PRO A 110 -28.02 -8.87 8.33
C PRO A 110 -28.49 -10.14 7.64
N ASP A 111 -28.62 -11.19 8.45
CA ASP A 111 -29.31 -12.43 8.13
C ASP A 111 -30.65 -12.08 7.50
N ARG A 112 -30.70 -12.12 6.18
CA ARG A 112 -31.91 -11.87 5.42
C ARG A 112 -32.35 -13.21 4.88
N LEU A 113 -32.99 -13.98 5.77
CA LEU A 113 -34.04 -14.91 5.38
C LEU A 113 -34.89 -14.19 4.33
N ARG A 114 -34.77 -14.59 3.07
CA ARG A 114 -35.68 -14.15 2.01
C ARG A 114 -36.96 -14.97 2.18
N PRO A 115 -38.13 -14.34 2.40
CA PRO A 115 -39.40 -14.96 2.07
C PRO A 115 -39.42 -15.17 0.55
N THR A 116 -39.50 -16.43 0.13
CA THR A 116 -39.82 -16.83 -1.24
C THR A 116 -41.27 -16.50 -1.53
N GLU A 117 -41.53 -15.63 -2.50
CA GLU A 117 -42.83 -15.53 -3.15
C GLU A 117 -43.12 -16.83 -3.93
N PRO A 118 -44.39 -17.23 -4.06
CA PRO A 118 -44.78 -18.60 -4.38
C PRO A 118 -44.69 -18.87 -5.89
N THR A 119 -43.87 -19.86 -6.25
CA THR A 119 -44.01 -20.55 -7.54
C THR A 119 -44.70 -21.88 -7.28
N GLU A 120 -45.75 -22.14 -8.05
CA GLU A 120 -46.61 -23.32 -8.11
C GLU A 120 -45.91 -24.69 -7.86
N PRO A 121 -46.65 -25.69 -7.32
CA PRO A 121 -46.09 -26.85 -6.66
C PRO A 121 -45.72 -27.96 -7.65
N THR A 122 -44.43 -28.23 -7.80
CA THR A 122 -43.96 -29.55 -8.25
C THR A 122 -43.22 -30.25 -7.13
N GLN A 123 -43.99 -31.09 -6.44
CA GLN A 123 -43.60 -32.40 -5.90
C GLN A 123 -42.33 -32.43 -5.03
N ASN A 124 -42.56 -32.36 -3.72
CA ASN A 124 -41.97 -33.20 -2.69
C ASN A 124 -40.69 -33.96 -3.09
N HIS A 125 -39.53 -33.46 -2.66
CA HIS A 125 -38.48 -34.34 -2.16
C HIS A 125 -37.70 -33.61 -1.06
N ASP A 126 -38.22 -33.75 0.15
CA ASP A 126 -37.57 -33.40 1.42
C ASP A 126 -36.49 -34.44 1.77
N HIS A 127 -35.59 -34.72 0.82
CA HIS A 127 -34.51 -35.66 1.00
C HIS A 127 -33.23 -35.01 0.49
N SER A 128 -32.37 -34.59 1.42
CA SER A 128 -31.02 -34.05 1.16
C SER A 128 -30.08 -35.02 0.44
N TYR A 129 -30.57 -36.21 0.07
CA TYR A 129 -29.86 -37.31 -0.58
C TYR A 129 -30.44 -37.63 -1.98
N ALA A 130 -31.45 -36.89 -2.44
CA ALA A 130 -32.06 -37.12 -3.75
C ALA A 130 -31.04 -36.84 -4.87
N LEU A 131 -30.71 -37.89 -5.64
CA LEU A 131 -29.84 -37.75 -6.82
C LEU A 131 -30.58 -36.92 -7.88
N PRO A 132 -29.92 -35.93 -8.51
CA PRO A 132 -30.44 -35.24 -9.69
C PRO A 132 -31.01 -36.21 -10.72
N SER A 133 -32.14 -35.84 -11.30
CA SER A 133 -32.89 -36.68 -12.25
C SER A 133 -32.13 -36.97 -13.55
N SER A 134 -31.02 -36.27 -13.84
CA SER A 134 -30.19 -36.46 -15.03
C SER A 134 -28.73 -36.84 -14.69
N PRO A 135 -28.14 -37.83 -15.39
CA PRO A 135 -26.71 -38.16 -15.29
C PRO A 135 -25.75 -36.99 -15.57
N SER A 136 -26.17 -35.98 -16.33
CA SER A 136 -25.38 -34.76 -16.58
C SER A 136 -25.20 -33.94 -15.31
N ASP A 137 -26.27 -33.80 -14.53
CA ASP A 137 -26.31 -32.92 -13.37
C ASP A 137 -25.52 -33.52 -12.21
N LEU A 138 -25.51 -34.86 -12.11
CA LEU A 138 -24.64 -35.60 -11.21
C LEU A 138 -23.15 -35.37 -11.53
N LYS A 139 -22.76 -35.44 -12.81
CA LYS A 139 -21.38 -35.19 -13.24
C LYS A 139 -20.96 -33.75 -12.92
N LEU A 140 -21.83 -32.77 -13.18
CA LEU A 140 -21.56 -31.37 -12.87
C LEU A 140 -21.35 -31.16 -11.36
N ARG A 141 -22.26 -31.68 -10.52
CA ARG A 141 -22.12 -31.62 -9.05
C ARG A 141 -20.83 -32.26 -8.57
N LEU A 142 -20.45 -33.40 -9.14
CA LEU A 142 -19.19 -34.07 -8.79
C LEU A 142 -17.98 -33.19 -9.18
N THR A 143 -17.96 -32.62 -10.39
CA THR A 143 -16.86 -31.73 -10.81
C THR A 143 -16.75 -30.48 -9.95
N GLU A 144 -17.88 -29.88 -9.56
CA GLU A 144 -17.91 -28.74 -8.66
C GLU A 144 -17.41 -29.11 -7.26
N ALA A 145 -17.85 -30.25 -6.73
CA ALA A 145 -17.41 -30.75 -5.42
C ALA A 145 -15.90 -31.02 -5.41
N LEU A 146 -15.35 -31.65 -6.46
CA LEU A 146 -13.92 -31.90 -6.60
C LEU A 146 -13.13 -30.58 -6.68
N ALA A 147 -13.59 -29.62 -7.47
CA ALA A 147 -12.97 -28.29 -7.55
C ALA A 147 -13.00 -27.55 -6.20
N ARG A 148 -14.09 -27.71 -5.43
CA ARG A 148 -14.20 -27.14 -4.09
C ARG A 148 -13.22 -27.78 -3.11
N VAL A 149 -13.06 -29.10 -3.15
CA VAL A 149 -12.06 -29.82 -2.33
C VAL A 149 -10.65 -29.32 -2.65
N GLU A 150 -10.26 -29.28 -3.92
CA GLU A 150 -8.94 -28.80 -4.33
C GLU A 150 -8.68 -27.36 -3.85
N SER A 151 -9.68 -26.49 -3.97
CA SER A 151 -9.61 -25.10 -3.53
C SER A 151 -9.42 -24.98 -2.01
N LEU A 152 -10.17 -25.76 -1.23
CA LEU A 152 -10.06 -25.80 0.23
C LEU A 152 -8.71 -26.37 0.67
N GLU A 153 -8.21 -27.42 0.04
CA GLU A 153 -6.87 -27.97 0.32
C GLU A 153 -5.76 -26.94 0.08
N LYS A 154 -5.89 -26.16 -1.00
CA LYS A 154 -4.98 -25.04 -1.27
C LYS A 154 -5.09 -23.94 -0.21
N GLU A 155 -6.30 -23.60 0.22
CA GLU A 155 -6.53 -22.61 1.27
C GLU A 155 -5.93 -23.05 2.62
N VAL A 156 -6.14 -24.30 3.01
CA VAL A 156 -5.54 -24.90 4.21
C VAL A 156 -4.01 -24.83 4.15
N ARG A 157 -3.39 -25.19 3.02
CA ARG A 157 -1.94 -25.03 2.84
C ARG A 157 -1.48 -23.58 3.01
N ASN A 158 -2.16 -22.64 2.36
CA ASN A 158 -1.82 -21.22 2.45
C ASN A 158 -1.92 -20.67 3.88
N VAL A 159 -2.97 -21.06 4.62
CA VAL A 159 -3.16 -20.65 6.02
C VAL A 159 -2.08 -21.25 6.91
N LYS A 160 -1.78 -22.55 6.78
CA LYS A 160 -0.69 -23.22 7.51
C LYS A 160 0.67 -22.55 7.25
N ASP A 161 0.95 -22.17 6.02
CA ASP A 161 2.19 -21.47 5.67
C ASP A 161 2.27 -20.05 6.26
N ARG A 162 1.14 -19.32 6.30
CA ARG A 162 1.06 -18.01 6.97
C ARG A 162 1.31 -18.16 8.47
N GLU A 163 0.67 -19.14 9.10
CA GLU A 163 0.87 -19.43 10.52
C GLU A 163 2.33 -19.79 10.82
N ARG A 164 2.95 -20.67 10.01
CA ARG A 164 4.36 -21.04 10.16
C ARG A 164 5.29 -19.83 10.08
N ARG A 165 5.08 -18.95 9.09
CA ARG A 165 5.86 -17.70 8.96
C ARG A 165 5.67 -16.78 10.16
N ALA A 166 4.43 -16.60 10.62
CA ALA A 166 4.15 -15.78 11.80
C ALA A 166 4.82 -16.33 13.06
N LYS A 167 4.73 -17.65 13.30
CA LYS A 167 5.41 -18.32 14.42
C LYS A 167 6.93 -18.14 14.35
N LYS A 168 7.53 -18.29 13.16
CA LYS A 168 8.97 -18.08 12.97
C LYS A 168 9.39 -16.64 13.30
N VAL A 169 8.66 -15.64 12.80
CA VAL A 169 8.96 -14.23 13.10
C VAL A 169 8.84 -13.94 14.60
N VAL A 170 7.79 -14.43 15.26
CA VAL A 170 7.63 -14.27 16.71
C VAL A 170 8.78 -14.91 17.47
N HIS A 171 9.22 -16.11 17.06
CA HIS A 171 10.36 -16.79 17.67
C HIS A 171 11.65 -15.97 17.53
N GLU A 172 11.97 -15.51 16.33
CA GLU A 172 13.17 -14.68 16.06
C GLU A 172 13.16 -13.40 16.92
N LEU A 173 12.02 -12.71 16.99
CA LEU A 173 11.87 -11.51 17.82
C LEU A 173 12.04 -11.80 19.32
N LEU A 174 11.57 -12.95 19.80
CA LEU A 174 11.76 -13.35 21.19
C LEU A 174 13.22 -13.67 21.50
N GLU A 175 13.96 -14.23 20.56
CA GLU A 175 15.41 -14.46 20.69
C GLU A 175 16.16 -13.13 20.74
N ASP A 176 15.84 -12.19 19.84
CA ASP A 176 16.44 -10.85 19.84
C ASP A 176 16.20 -10.14 21.18
N LEU A 177 14.98 -10.19 21.72
CA LEU A 177 14.66 -9.59 23.02
C LEU A 177 15.42 -10.23 24.18
N LYS A 178 15.63 -11.56 24.16
CA LYS A 178 16.43 -12.26 25.18
C LYS A 178 17.90 -11.85 25.13
N ASN A 179 18.42 -11.53 23.95
CA ASN A 179 19.81 -11.11 23.76
C ASN A 179 20.06 -9.65 24.17
N ILE A 180 19.00 -8.86 24.39
CA ILE A 180 19.07 -7.45 24.83
C ILE A 180 19.05 -7.34 26.38
N GLN A 181 19.48 -8.38 27.11
CA GLN A 181 19.65 -8.28 28.57
C GLN A 181 20.49 -7.04 28.92
N PRO A 182 20.02 -6.17 29.83
CA PRO A 182 20.71 -4.92 30.14
C PRO A 182 22.10 -5.22 30.70
N ALA A 183 23.10 -4.50 30.19
CA ALA A 183 24.45 -4.50 30.76
C ALA A 183 24.37 -4.28 32.28
N PRO A 184 25.19 -4.97 33.09
CA PRO A 184 25.24 -4.72 34.52
C PRO A 184 25.50 -3.23 34.73
N ALA A 185 24.72 -2.61 35.61
CA ALA A 185 24.89 -1.23 36.02
C ALA A 185 26.28 -1.08 36.66
N ASP A 186 27.26 -0.69 35.85
CA ASP A 186 28.61 -0.43 36.28
C ASP A 186 28.67 0.96 36.95
N GLY A 187 29.16 0.96 38.19
CA GLY A 187 29.90 2.09 38.74
C GLY A 187 29.14 3.34 39.18
N GLY A 188 28.55 3.28 40.39
CA GLY A 188 28.31 4.46 41.23
C GLY A 188 29.31 4.52 42.39
N LYS A 189 30.62 4.63 42.10
CA LYS A 189 31.66 4.85 43.13
C LYS A 189 31.50 6.27 43.67
N THR A 190 30.92 6.41 44.85
CA THR A 190 30.87 7.67 45.59
C THR A 190 32.29 8.06 46.01
N PRO A 191 32.83 9.22 45.60
CA PRO A 191 34.04 9.74 46.22
C PRO A 191 33.70 10.21 47.64
N SER A 192 34.37 9.62 48.62
CA SER A 192 34.34 10.02 50.03
C SER A 192 34.85 11.47 50.15
N PRO A 193 34.17 12.37 50.86
CA PRO A 193 34.74 13.68 51.16
C PRO A 193 35.72 13.54 52.31
N PHE A 194 36.82 14.28 52.19
CA PHE A 194 37.80 14.55 53.24
C PHE A 194 37.11 14.94 54.57
N THR A 195 37.46 14.27 55.66
CA THR A 195 38.18 14.78 56.86
C THR A 195 38.30 13.69 57.90
#